data_AF-A0AAV6YLE7-F1
#
_entry.id   AF-A0AAV6YLE7-F1
#
_cell.length_a   1.000
_cell.length_b   1.000
_cell.length_c   1.000
_cell.angle_alpha   90.00
_cell.angle_beta   90.00
_cell.angle_gamma   90.00
#
_symmetry.space_group_name_H-M   'P 1'
#
loop_
_entity.id
_entity.type
_entity.pdbx_description
1 polymer ?
#
loop_
_entity_poly.entity_id
_entity_poly.type
_entity_poly.pdbx_seq_one_letter_code
_entity_poly.pdbx_strand_id
1 'polypeptide(L)'
;RSRPVLGVRFSMTFDPSEISRTLYECSEHHRPGVMSTMTVCFTVHIRSQGISGVSFGQLTYNVRLDAGRANTRAVFSSAGRSFEQSLTLQEGDNCRNHSIALPECVDDSLTPLQVALNYSVTGNPVLSQDSQTNHIGE
;
A
#
# COMPACT_ATOMS: atom_id res chain seq x y z
N ARG A 1 -27.47 14.16 14.76
CA ARG A 1 -26.20 13.56 15.26
C ARG A 1 -25.11 13.94 14.27
N SER A 2 -24.00 14.51 14.73
CA SER A 2 -22.87 14.89 13.87
C SER A 2 -22.07 13.66 13.43
N ARG A 3 -21.48 13.72 12.23
CA ARG A 3 -20.55 12.71 11.71
C ARG A 3 -19.19 12.84 12.44
N PRO A 4 -18.53 11.74 12.81
CA PRO A 4 -17.18 11.80 13.38
C PRO A 4 -16.18 12.35 12.37
N VAL A 5 -15.23 13.15 12.84
CA VAL A 5 -14.07 13.60 12.07
C VAL A 5 -12.88 12.71 12.43
N LEU A 6 -12.29 12.07 11.42
CA LEU A 6 -11.12 11.20 11.57
C LEU A 6 -9.90 11.85 10.90
N GLY A 7 -8.77 11.84 11.58
CA GLY A 7 -7.48 11.98 10.93
C GLY A 7 -6.96 10.60 10.53
N VAL A 8 -6.53 10.45 9.29
CA VAL A 8 -5.91 9.22 8.80
C VAL A 8 -4.53 9.56 8.29
N ARG A 9 -3.51 8.92 8.88
CA ARG A 9 -2.15 8.93 8.38
C ARG A 9 -1.84 7.60 7.73
N PHE A 10 -1.03 7.66 6.69
CA PHE A 10 -0.59 6.50 5.95
C PHE A 10 0.93 6.34 6.08
N SER A 11 1.38 5.10 6.14
CA SER A 11 2.79 4.74 5.98
C SER A 11 2.94 3.46 5.16
N MET A 12 4.07 3.34 4.50
CA MET A 12 4.47 2.18 3.72
C MET A 12 5.93 1.87 3.98
N THR A 13 6.22 0.60 4.24
CA THR A 13 7.57 0.12 4.48
C THR A 13 7.81 -1.15 3.67
N PHE A 14 9.08 -1.42 3.34
CA PHE A 14 9.49 -2.56 2.55
C PHE A 14 10.53 -3.37 3.32
N ASP A 15 10.38 -4.68 3.32
CA ASP A 15 11.33 -5.61 3.94
C ASP A 15 11.63 -6.81 3.01
N PRO A 16 12.87 -6.92 2.47
CA PRO A 16 13.94 -5.92 2.61
C PRO A 16 13.62 -4.59 1.90
N SER A 17 14.21 -3.50 2.39
CA SER A 17 14.08 -2.16 1.79
C SER A 17 14.87 -2.02 0.49
N GLU A 18 15.87 -2.86 0.29
CA GLU A 18 16.66 -2.95 -0.93
C GLU A 18 16.49 -4.34 -1.54
N ILE A 19 16.27 -4.38 -2.85
CA ILE A 19 16.11 -5.62 -3.57
C ILE A 19 17.50 -6.14 -3.97
N SER A 20 17.81 -7.39 -3.62
CA SER A 20 19.08 -8.01 -4.02
C SER A 20 19.23 -8.05 -5.53
N ARG A 21 20.38 -7.59 -6.04
CA ARG A 21 20.72 -7.64 -7.47
C ARG A 21 20.74 -9.06 -8.03
N THR A 22 21.02 -10.05 -7.20
CA THR A 22 21.00 -11.47 -7.59
C THR A 22 19.63 -11.95 -8.05
N LEU A 23 18.55 -11.26 -7.65
CA LEU A 23 17.19 -11.55 -8.14
C LEU A 23 16.98 -11.07 -9.59
N TYR A 24 17.79 -10.13 -10.07
CA TYR A 24 17.76 -9.63 -11.45
C TYR A 24 18.74 -10.39 -12.36
N GLU A 25 19.51 -11.35 -11.84
CA GLU A 25 20.43 -12.17 -12.65
C GLU A 25 19.66 -13.25 -13.41
N CYS A 26 19.25 -12.88 -14.62
CA CYS A 26 18.51 -13.75 -15.55
C CYS A 26 19.36 -14.94 -15.96
N SER A 27 18.99 -16.14 -15.49
CA SER A 27 19.47 -17.42 -16.01
C SER A 27 18.30 -18.19 -16.64
N GLU A 28 18.57 -19.16 -17.52
CA GLU A 28 17.53 -19.96 -18.19
C GLU A 28 16.61 -20.73 -17.21
N HIS A 29 16.95 -20.79 -15.92
CA HIS A 29 16.19 -21.45 -14.86
C HIS A 29 15.69 -20.50 -13.77
N HIS A 30 15.76 -19.19 -13.99
CA HIS A 30 15.35 -18.20 -12.98
C HIS A 30 13.85 -18.31 -12.70
N ARG A 31 13.49 -18.64 -11.45
CA ARG A 31 12.10 -18.70 -11.01
C ARG A 31 11.70 -17.36 -10.39
N PRO A 32 10.54 -16.79 -10.76
CA PRO A 32 9.99 -15.63 -10.08
C PRO A 32 9.91 -15.87 -8.57
N GLY A 33 10.62 -15.06 -7.79
CA GLY A 33 10.67 -15.13 -6.33
C GLY A 33 10.09 -13.89 -5.68
N VAL A 34 9.66 -14.03 -4.42
CA VAL A 34 9.31 -12.87 -3.57
C VAL A 34 10.59 -12.08 -3.34
N MET A 35 10.56 -10.79 -3.66
CA MET A 35 11.69 -9.88 -3.57
C MET A 35 11.66 -9.03 -2.31
N SER A 36 10.45 -8.62 -1.92
CA SER A 36 10.21 -7.76 -0.77
C SER A 36 8.77 -7.90 -0.31
N THR A 37 8.54 -7.64 0.98
CA THR A 37 7.20 -7.51 1.55
C THR A 37 6.93 -6.05 1.82
N MET A 38 5.86 -5.54 1.22
CA MET A 38 5.35 -4.20 1.47
C MET A 38 4.34 -4.25 2.61
N THR A 39 4.57 -3.49 3.68
CA THR A 39 3.60 -3.27 4.76
C THR A 39 2.95 -1.91 4.58
N VAL A 40 1.63 -1.89 4.40
CA VAL A 40 0.81 -0.68 4.33
C VAL A 40 0.06 -0.52 5.64
N CYS A 41 0.23 0.62 6.31
CA CYS A 41 -0.46 0.96 7.54
C CYS A 41 -1.29 2.23 7.39
N PHE A 42 -2.51 2.18 7.93
CA PHE A 42 -3.35 3.36 8.14
C PHE A 42 -3.54 3.60 9.63
N THR A 43 -2.96 4.68 10.15
CA THR A 43 -3.12 5.11 11.53
C THR A 43 -4.29 6.07 11.63
N VAL A 44 -5.34 5.66 12.35
CA VAL A 44 -6.58 6.42 12.50
C VAL A 44 -6.62 7.07 13.88
N HIS A 45 -6.93 8.37 13.91
CA HIS A 45 -7.11 9.15 15.14
C HIS A 45 -8.45 9.88 15.09
N ILE A 46 -9.23 9.76 16.17
CA ILE A 46 -10.54 10.42 16.29
C ILE A 46 -10.32 11.86 16.72
N ARG A 47 -10.83 12.82 15.95
CA ARG A 47 -10.77 14.25 16.31
C ARG A 47 -12.02 14.75 17.03
N SER A 48 -13.13 14.04 16.88
CA SER A 48 -14.39 14.37 17.54
C SER A 48 -14.39 13.95 19.01
N GLN A 49 -14.78 14.87 19.90
CA GLN A 49 -14.94 14.57 21.33
C GLN A 49 -16.14 13.65 21.58
N GLY A 50 -16.00 12.74 22.56
CA GLY A 50 -17.11 11.89 23.03
C GLY A 50 -17.55 10.78 22.06
N ILE A 51 -16.80 10.54 20.99
CA ILE A 51 -17.03 9.41 20.07
C ILE A 51 -16.00 8.32 20.35
N SER A 52 -16.48 7.20 20.86
CA SER A 52 -15.72 5.96 21.03
C SER A 52 -16.51 4.81 20.41
N GLY A 53 -15.87 3.96 19.62
CA GLY A 53 -16.54 2.85 18.95
C GLY A 53 -15.56 1.96 18.18
N VAL A 54 -15.99 0.73 17.91
CA VAL A 54 -15.12 -0.35 17.40
C VAL A 54 -14.89 -0.27 15.89
N SER A 55 -15.72 0.46 15.15
CA SER A 55 -15.61 0.65 13.69
C SER A 55 -16.29 1.94 13.25
N PHE A 56 -15.58 2.74 12.44
CA PHE A 56 -16.11 3.99 11.89
C PHE A 56 -16.67 3.83 10.48
N GLY A 57 -16.20 2.84 9.73
CA GLY A 57 -16.57 2.64 8.34
C GLY A 57 -15.59 1.71 7.64
N GLN A 58 -15.49 1.85 6.33
CA GLN A 58 -14.58 1.06 5.52
C GLN A 58 -13.61 1.98 4.78
N LEU A 59 -12.32 1.67 4.86
CA LEU A 59 -11.30 2.26 4.02
C LEU A 59 -11.01 1.29 2.88
N THR A 60 -11.07 1.79 1.65
CA THR A 60 -10.67 1.05 0.45
C THR A 60 -9.45 1.73 -0.12
N TYR A 61 -8.38 0.97 -0.34
CA TYR A 61 -7.15 1.47 -0.91
C TYR A 61 -6.72 0.66 -2.12
N ASN A 62 -6.14 1.36 -3.09
CA ASN A 62 -5.55 0.79 -4.27
C ASN A 62 -4.05 1.03 -4.24
N VAL A 63 -3.27 0.01 -4.61
CA VAL A 63 -1.82 0.13 -4.80
C VAL A 63 -1.45 -0.29 -6.19
N ARG A 64 -0.50 0.42 -6.79
CA ARG A 64 0.07 0.14 -8.09
C ARG A 64 1.59 0.22 -8.04
N LEU A 65 2.23 -0.88 -8.40
CA LEU A 65 3.69 -0.98 -8.55
C LEU A 65 4.13 -0.45 -9.92
N ASP A 66 5.35 0.08 -9.96
CA ASP A 66 6.03 0.63 -11.13
C ASP A 66 5.15 1.64 -11.89
N ALA A 67 4.48 2.53 -11.14
CA ALA A 67 3.40 3.37 -11.64
C ALA A 67 3.81 4.29 -12.80
N GLY A 68 5.08 4.67 -12.88
CA GLY A 68 5.67 5.48 -13.94
C GLY A 68 5.98 4.73 -15.24
N ARG A 69 5.73 3.41 -15.32
CA ARG A 69 6.09 2.57 -16.47
C ARG A 69 4.90 1.86 -17.10
N ALA A 70 4.98 1.66 -18.42
CA ALA A 70 4.04 0.84 -19.16
C ALA A 70 4.23 -0.66 -18.85
N ASN A 71 5.48 -1.12 -18.95
CA ASN A 71 5.90 -2.48 -18.61
C ASN A 71 6.39 -2.49 -17.17
N THR A 72 5.73 -3.27 -16.32
CA THR A 72 6.05 -3.33 -14.89
C THR A 72 7.23 -4.25 -14.63
N ARG A 73 8.11 -3.86 -13.70
CA ARG A 73 9.21 -4.70 -13.21
C ARG A 73 8.86 -5.48 -11.94
N ALA A 74 7.70 -5.19 -11.35
CA ALA A 74 7.24 -5.85 -10.13
C ALA A 74 5.73 -6.11 -10.17
N VAL A 75 5.32 -7.19 -9.52
CA VAL A 75 3.92 -7.58 -9.33
C VAL A 75 3.71 -8.02 -7.89
N PHE A 76 2.47 -7.97 -7.42
CA PHE A 76 2.11 -8.60 -6.16
C PHE A 76 1.95 -10.10 -6.36
N SER A 77 2.48 -10.94 -5.47
CA SER A 77 2.40 -12.39 -5.63
C SER A 77 0.97 -12.94 -5.66
N SER A 78 0.04 -12.24 -4.98
CA SER A 78 -1.39 -12.59 -4.94
C SER A 78 -2.24 -11.89 -6.00
N ALA A 79 -1.64 -11.02 -6.82
CA ALA A 79 -2.35 -10.21 -7.81
C ALA A 79 -1.46 -9.89 -9.02
N GLY A 80 -1.76 -8.81 -9.76
CA GLY A 80 -0.92 -8.31 -10.84
C GLY A 80 -0.04 -7.14 -10.37
N ARG A 81 0.18 -6.15 -11.24
CA ARG A 81 0.89 -4.90 -10.84
C ARG A 81 0.12 -4.04 -9.84
N SER A 82 -1.17 -4.31 -9.64
CA SER A 82 -2.04 -3.53 -8.78
C SER A 82 -3.08 -4.40 -8.12
N PHE A 83 -3.52 -3.96 -6.94
CA PHE A 83 -4.66 -4.55 -6.23
C PHE A 83 -5.53 -3.45 -5.62
N GLU A 84 -6.76 -3.82 -5.26
CA GLU A 84 -7.63 -3.03 -4.39
C GLU A 84 -7.96 -3.87 -3.15
N GLN A 85 -7.95 -3.25 -1.98
CA GLN A 85 -8.28 -3.93 -0.74
C GLN A 85 -9.06 -3.01 0.21
N SER A 86 -9.99 -3.61 0.93
CA SER A 86 -10.79 -2.94 1.94
C SER A 86 -10.40 -3.37 3.36
N LEU A 87 -10.45 -2.43 4.29
CA LEU A 87 -10.27 -2.68 5.72
C LEU A 87 -11.34 -1.92 6.52
N THR A 88 -11.74 -2.54 7.63
CA THR A 88 -12.58 -1.87 8.62
C THR A 88 -11.75 -0.78 9.29
N LEU A 89 -12.25 0.45 9.32
CA LEU A 89 -11.59 1.56 9.99
C LEU A 89 -11.80 1.46 11.49
N GLN A 90 -10.72 1.13 12.20
CA GLN A 90 -10.67 1.12 13.67
C GLN A 90 -9.65 2.15 14.13
N GLU A 91 -9.82 2.68 15.34
CA GLU A 91 -8.84 3.58 15.94
C GLU A 91 -7.49 2.86 16.12
N GLY A 92 -6.38 3.59 15.90
CA GLY A 92 -5.03 3.03 15.93
C GLY A 92 -4.54 2.54 14.57
N ASP A 93 -3.59 1.62 14.58
CA ASP A 93 -2.88 1.15 13.39
C ASP A 93 -3.58 -0.03 12.72
N ASN A 94 -3.88 0.14 11.43
CA ASN A 94 -4.52 -0.87 10.60
C ASN A 94 -3.56 -1.27 9.48
N CYS A 95 -2.76 -2.32 9.70
CA CYS A 95 -1.68 -2.72 8.79
C CYS A 95 -2.01 -3.98 7.98
N ARG A 96 -1.48 -4.06 6.74
CA ARG A 96 -1.56 -5.23 5.85
C ARG A 96 -0.25 -5.43 5.11
N ASN A 97 0.15 -6.69 4.98
CA ASN A 97 1.37 -7.10 4.28
C ASN A 97 1.03 -7.62 2.88
N HIS A 98 1.90 -7.29 1.92
CA HIS A 98 1.75 -7.62 0.51
C HIS A 98 3.10 -8.04 -0.06
N SER A 99 3.21 -9.29 -0.50
CA SER A 99 4.43 -9.80 -1.11
C SER A 99 4.57 -9.26 -2.53
N ILE A 100 5.74 -8.70 -2.83
CA ILE A 100 6.16 -8.23 -4.15
C ILE A 100 7.08 -9.27 -4.76
N ALA A 101 6.86 -9.59 -6.03
CA ALA A 101 7.65 -10.52 -6.82
C ALA A 101 7.99 -9.93 -8.19
N LEU A 102 8.96 -10.55 -8.87
CA LEU A 102 9.21 -10.31 -10.28
C LEU A 102 8.08 -10.92 -11.13
N PRO A 103 7.55 -10.21 -12.15
CA PRO A 103 6.64 -10.82 -13.13
C PRO A 103 7.37 -11.82 -14.03
N GLU A 104 8.60 -11.48 -14.40
CA GLU A 104 9.52 -12.21 -15.25
C GLU A 104 10.93 -11.69 -14.94
N CYS A 105 11.95 -12.22 -15.60
CA CYS A 105 13.27 -11.63 -15.44
C CYS A 105 13.33 -10.25 -16.11
N VAL A 106 13.85 -9.26 -15.40
CA VAL A 106 13.89 -7.86 -15.84
C VAL A 106 15.31 -7.33 -15.74
N ASP A 107 15.79 -6.62 -16.76
CA ASP A 107 17.19 -6.17 -16.82
C ASP A 107 17.45 -4.88 -16.01
N ASP A 108 16.41 -4.08 -15.79
CA ASP A 108 16.53 -2.81 -15.08
C ASP A 108 16.45 -2.98 -13.55
N SER A 109 17.63 -3.17 -12.97
CA SER A 109 17.88 -3.31 -11.53
C SER A 109 18.35 -2.03 -10.84
N LEU A 110 18.52 -0.93 -11.56
CA LEU A 110 19.19 0.28 -11.05
C LEU A 110 18.22 1.43 -10.72
N THR A 111 17.03 1.42 -11.32
CA THR A 111 16.04 2.47 -11.07
C THR A 111 15.05 2.06 -9.96
N PRO A 112 14.76 2.93 -8.98
CA PRO A 112 13.80 2.64 -7.91
C PRO A 112 12.43 2.22 -8.45
N LEU A 113 11.69 1.43 -7.66
CA LEU A 113 10.35 0.99 -8.02
C LEU A 113 9.33 2.01 -7.53
N GLN A 114 8.74 2.78 -8.43
CA GLN A 114 7.74 3.78 -8.03
C GLN A 114 6.43 3.11 -7.62
N VAL A 115 5.99 3.33 -6.37
CA VAL A 115 4.72 2.80 -5.83
C VAL A 115 3.72 3.93 -5.67
N ALA A 116 2.56 3.79 -6.31
CA ALA A 116 1.43 4.70 -6.16
C ALA A 116 0.36 4.06 -5.26
N LEU A 117 -0.10 4.79 -4.26
CA LEU A 117 -1.21 4.40 -3.40
C LEU A 117 -2.26 5.52 -3.35
N ASN A 118 -3.52 5.12 -3.39
CA ASN A 118 -4.63 6.01 -3.06
C ASN A 118 -5.62 5.28 -2.16
N TYR A 119 -6.41 6.03 -1.40
CA TYR A 119 -7.49 5.47 -0.61
C TYR A 119 -8.71 6.37 -0.55
N SER A 120 -9.85 5.74 -0.26
CA SER A 120 -11.11 6.39 0.02
C SER A 120 -11.73 5.80 1.29
N VAL A 121 -12.61 6.57 1.92
CA VAL A 121 -13.34 6.14 3.12
C VAL A 121 -14.83 6.26 2.86
N THR A 122 -15.55 5.18 3.16
CA THR A 122 -17.01 5.13 3.07
C THR A 122 -17.62 4.89 4.46
N GLY A 123 -18.87 5.34 4.63
CA GLY A 123 -19.60 5.23 5.89
C GLY A 123 -19.85 6.57 6.58
N ASN A 124 -19.95 6.53 7.91
CA ASN A 124 -20.31 7.68 8.73
C ASN A 124 -19.20 8.75 8.88
N PRO A 125 -17.89 8.47 8.90
CA PRO A 125 -16.90 9.51 9.20
C PRO A 125 -16.63 10.45 8.03
N VAL A 126 -16.17 11.66 8.37
CA VAL A 126 -15.56 12.62 7.43
C VAL A 126 -14.06 12.65 7.72
N LEU A 127 -13.23 12.66 6.67
CA LEU A 127 -11.78 12.82 6.80
C LEU A 127 -11.42 14.26 7.14
N SER A 128 -10.42 14.43 7.99
CA SER A 128 -9.82 15.74 8.24
C SER A 128 -9.07 16.25 7.02
N GLN A 129 -8.96 17.57 6.87
CA GLN A 129 -8.31 18.21 5.70
C GLN A 129 -6.84 17.81 5.53
N ASP A 130 -6.16 17.44 6.60
CA ASP A 130 -4.77 17.00 6.60
C ASP A 130 -4.58 15.50 6.32
N SER A 131 -5.66 14.75 6.08
CA SER A 131 -5.59 13.36 5.65
C SER A 131 -5.20 13.28 4.17
N GLN A 132 -3.95 12.90 3.88
CA GLN A 132 -3.45 12.75 2.51
C GLN A 132 -3.97 11.47 1.87
N THR A 133 -4.88 11.57 0.89
CA THR A 133 -5.55 10.41 0.26
C THR A 133 -4.81 9.80 -0.93
N ASN A 134 -3.75 10.45 -1.41
CA ASN A 134 -2.94 9.99 -2.54
C ASN A 134 -1.45 10.14 -2.22
N HIS A 135 -0.67 9.13 -2.56
CA HIS A 135 0.78 9.10 -2.34
C HIS A 135 1.48 8.41 -3.53
N ILE A 136 2.63 8.95 -3.92
CA ILE A 136 3.57 8.33 -4.85
C ILE A 136 4.92 8.34 -4.15
N GLY A 137 5.51 7.15 -3.96
CA GLY A 137 6.81 6.94 -3.32
C GLY A 137 7.73 6.09 -4.19
N GLU A 138 8.98 5.99 -3.77
CA GLU A 138 10.06 5.19 -4.39
C GLU A 138 10.61 4.18 -3.39
#